data_AF-A0A8J4S6J7-F1
#
_entry.id   AF-A0A8J4S6J7-F1
#
_cell.length_a   1.000
_cell.length_b   1.000
_cell.length_c   1.000
_cell.angle_alpha   90.00
_cell.angle_beta   90.00
_cell.angle_gamma   90.00
#
_symmetry.space_group_name_H-M   'P 1'
#
loop_
_entity.id
_entity.type
_entity.pdbx_description
1 polymer ?
#
loop_
_entity_poly.entity_id
_entity_poly.type
_entity_poly.pdbx_seq_one_letter_code
_entity_poly.pdbx_strand_id
1 'polypeptide(L)'
;MGRWHEALVVDPNNATLYELLAQASMAVYEDFQAVQFARKATLLAPTWSDGFLTLARCQLNFGELTLALEALDQLNGGVETQTIQDDRRDIEVLLAKQKQVLNQRDDEAAKEVEADKLQVISCFKHLSLRAKAIEDMSTSGK
;
A
#
# COMPACT_ATOMS: atom_id res chain seq x y z
N MET A 1 -21.12 9.77 -18.11
CA MET A 1 -21.35 8.37 -17.71
C MET A 1 -22.72 7.79 -18.10
N GLY A 2 -23.81 8.56 -18.28
CA GLY A 2 -25.16 8.02 -18.52
C GLY A 2 -25.29 6.99 -19.66
N ARG A 3 -24.84 7.32 -20.88
CA ARG A 3 -24.89 6.39 -22.03
C ARG A 3 -24.10 5.09 -21.83
N TRP A 4 -23.00 5.16 -21.08
CA TRP A 4 -22.18 3.98 -20.75
C TRP A 4 -22.92 3.04 -19.80
N HIS A 5 -23.69 3.58 -18.86
CA HIS A 5 -24.53 2.79 -17.95
C HIS A 5 -25.73 2.20 -18.68
N GLU A 6 -26.37 2.97 -19.57
CA GLU A 6 -27.44 2.45 -20.44
C GLU A 6 -26.93 1.28 -21.30
N ALA A 7 -25.72 1.38 -21.84
CA ALA A 7 -25.09 0.29 -22.60
C ALA A 7 -24.84 -0.95 -21.72
N LEU A 8 -24.45 -0.80 -20.46
CA LEU A 8 -24.31 -1.92 -19.52
C LEU A 8 -25.65 -2.58 -19.15
N VAL A 9 -26.77 -1.84 -19.18
CA VAL A 9 -28.10 -2.44 -19.01
C VAL A 9 -28.43 -3.36 -20.18
N VAL A 10 -28.00 -2.99 -21.40
CA VAL A 10 -28.21 -3.80 -22.60
C VAL A 10 -27.28 -5.02 -22.63
N ASP A 11 -26.01 -4.84 -22.27
CA ASP A 11 -25.01 -5.92 -22.19
C ASP A 11 -24.19 -5.86 -20.88
N PRO A 12 -24.67 -6.52 -19.81
CA PRO A 12 -24.01 -6.52 -18.51
C PRO A 12 -22.68 -7.28 -18.44
N ASN A 13 -22.31 -8.01 -19.50
CA ASN A 13 -21.10 -8.83 -19.56
C ASN A 13 -20.08 -8.29 -20.56
N ASN A 14 -20.24 -7.03 -20.97
CA ASN A 14 -19.33 -6.39 -21.91
C ASN A 14 -18.02 -5.97 -21.23
N ALA A 15 -16.98 -6.82 -21.35
CA ALA A 15 -15.67 -6.56 -20.76
C ALA A 15 -15.06 -5.21 -21.21
N THR A 16 -15.15 -4.91 -22.51
CA THR A 16 -14.63 -3.67 -23.09
C THR A 16 -15.32 -2.44 -22.51
N LEU A 17 -16.63 -2.51 -22.29
CA LEU A 17 -17.39 -1.39 -21.72
C LEU A 17 -16.97 -1.10 -20.28
N TYR A 18 -16.72 -2.14 -19.48
CA TYR A 18 -16.18 -1.99 -18.13
C TYR A 18 -14.78 -1.39 -18.12
N GLU A 19 -13.91 -1.80 -19.03
CA GLU A 19 -12.56 -1.24 -19.12
C GLU A 19 -12.57 0.24 -19.53
N LEU A 20 -13.42 0.64 -20.48
CA LEU A 20 -13.60 2.05 -20.84
C LEU A 20 -14.16 2.89 -19.69
N LEU A 21 -15.09 2.33 -18.91
CA LEU A 21 -15.57 2.95 -17.68
C LEU A 21 -14.45 3.10 -16.64
N ALA A 22 -13.55 2.13 -16.54
CA ALA A 22 -12.37 2.22 -15.67
C ALA A 22 -11.44 3.37 -16.10
N GLN A 23 -11.11 3.45 -17.39
CA GLN A 23 -10.32 4.56 -17.94
C GLN A 23 -10.97 5.92 -17.69
N ALA A 24 -12.28 6.04 -17.92
CA ALA A 24 -13.02 7.27 -17.68
C ALA A 24 -13.03 7.65 -16.19
N SER A 25 -13.13 6.67 -15.29
CA SER A 25 -13.09 6.88 -13.84
C SER A 25 -11.70 7.30 -13.36
N MET A 26 -10.62 6.68 -13.90
CA MET A 26 -9.25 7.12 -13.64
C MET A 26 -9.03 8.58 -14.07
N ALA A 27 -9.55 8.98 -15.22
CA ALA A 27 -9.38 10.34 -15.75
C ALA A 27 -10.03 11.43 -14.87
N VAL A 28 -10.97 11.05 -14.00
CA VAL A 28 -11.62 11.96 -13.03
C VAL A 28 -11.21 11.67 -11.58
N TYR A 29 -10.14 10.90 -11.37
CA TYR A 29 -9.60 10.54 -10.05
C TYR A 29 -10.58 9.77 -9.14
N GLU A 30 -11.49 9.00 -9.74
CA GLU A 30 -12.36 8.05 -9.02
C GLU A 30 -11.67 6.68 -8.91
N ASP A 31 -10.49 6.65 -8.28
CA ASP A 31 -9.56 5.50 -8.37
C ASP A 31 -10.17 4.18 -7.89
N PHE A 32 -10.92 4.19 -6.78
CA PHE A 32 -11.57 2.98 -6.28
C PHE A 32 -12.62 2.45 -7.25
N GLN A 33 -13.41 3.34 -7.86
CA GLN A 33 -14.41 2.97 -8.86
C GLN A 33 -13.73 2.43 -10.13
N ALA A 34 -12.62 3.04 -10.53
CA ALA A 34 -11.81 2.57 -11.64
C ALA A 34 -11.30 1.13 -11.43
N VAL A 35 -10.77 0.83 -10.24
CA VAL A 35 -10.34 -0.54 -9.88
C VAL A 35 -11.51 -1.52 -9.97
N GLN A 36 -12.70 -1.17 -9.49
CA GLN A 36 -13.87 -2.05 -9.56
C GLN A 36 -14.24 -2.40 -11.00
N PHE A 37 -14.28 -1.38 -11.88
CA PHE A 37 -14.60 -1.56 -13.28
C PHE A 37 -13.53 -2.37 -14.02
N ALA A 38 -12.24 -2.06 -13.84
CA ALA A 38 -11.15 -2.79 -14.48
C ALA A 38 -11.11 -4.26 -14.02
N ARG A 39 -11.35 -4.52 -12.72
CA ARG A 39 -11.44 -5.89 -12.21
C ARG A 39 -12.61 -6.66 -12.80
N LYS A 40 -13.76 -6.01 -13.00
CA LYS A 40 -14.90 -6.63 -13.67
C LYS A 40 -14.59 -6.96 -15.13
N ALA A 41 -13.87 -6.08 -15.83
CA ALA A 41 -13.42 -6.32 -17.20
C ALA A 41 -12.50 -7.55 -17.31
N THR A 42 -11.48 -7.65 -16.45
CA THR A 42 -10.53 -8.79 -16.48
C THR A 42 -11.18 -10.10 -16.02
N LEU A 43 -12.18 -10.06 -15.14
CA LEU A 43 -12.98 -11.24 -14.79
C LEU A 43 -13.82 -11.74 -15.96
N LEU A 44 -14.37 -10.84 -16.78
CA LEU A 44 -15.16 -11.19 -17.96
C LEU A 44 -14.28 -11.64 -19.15
N ALA A 45 -13.06 -11.10 -19.25
CA ALA A 45 -12.11 -11.41 -20.31
C ALA A 45 -10.70 -11.70 -19.73
N PRO A 46 -10.47 -12.91 -19.18
CA PRO A 46 -9.24 -13.25 -18.45
C PRO A 46 -7.99 -13.40 -19.32
N THR A 47 -8.10 -13.26 -20.64
CA THR A 47 -6.97 -13.28 -21.57
C THR A 47 -6.73 -11.93 -22.24
N TRP A 48 -7.44 -10.88 -21.82
CA TRP A 48 -7.40 -9.59 -22.49
C TRP A 48 -6.33 -8.68 -21.90
N SER A 49 -5.22 -8.52 -22.64
CA SER A 49 -4.05 -7.76 -22.20
C SER A 49 -4.36 -6.30 -21.88
N ASP A 50 -5.13 -5.58 -22.71
CA ASP A 50 -5.41 -4.16 -22.42
C ASP A 50 -6.24 -4.01 -21.12
N GLY A 51 -7.14 -4.95 -20.85
CA GLY A 51 -7.91 -4.98 -19.60
C GLY A 51 -7.01 -5.11 -18.37
N PHE A 52 -5.99 -5.97 -18.44
CA PHE A 52 -5.00 -6.11 -17.37
C PHE A 52 -4.06 -4.91 -17.25
N LEU A 53 -3.68 -4.28 -18.37
CA LEU A 53 -2.90 -3.03 -18.35
C LEU A 53 -3.69 -1.90 -17.66
N THR A 54 -4.96 -1.75 -18.00
CA THR A 54 -5.85 -0.78 -17.34
C THR A 54 -6.05 -1.11 -15.87
N LEU A 55 -6.21 -2.39 -15.50
CA LEU A 55 -6.28 -2.81 -14.10
C LEU A 55 -5.01 -2.44 -13.32
N ALA A 56 -3.83 -2.72 -13.89
CA ALA A 56 -2.55 -2.39 -13.27
C ALA A 56 -2.43 -0.89 -12.98
N ARG A 57 -2.82 -0.04 -13.93
CA ARG A 57 -2.83 1.43 -13.76
C ARG A 57 -3.84 1.90 -12.73
N CYS A 58 -5.04 1.32 -12.72
CA CYS A 58 -6.05 1.63 -11.69
C CYS A 58 -5.52 1.29 -10.29
N GLN A 59 -4.88 0.12 -10.13
CA GLN A 59 -4.32 -0.33 -8.87
C GLN A 59 -3.13 0.53 -8.44
N LEU A 60 -2.25 0.91 -9.39
CA LEU A 60 -1.17 1.85 -9.13
C LEU A 60 -1.69 3.20 -8.62
N ASN A 61 -2.69 3.79 -9.28
CA ASN A 61 -3.29 5.06 -8.85
C ASN A 61 -3.93 4.95 -7.45
N PHE A 62 -4.58 3.82 -7.16
CA PHE A 62 -5.19 3.56 -5.85
C PHE A 62 -4.15 3.24 -4.75
N GLY A 63 -2.89 2.98 -5.11
CA GLY A 63 -1.79 2.68 -4.19
C GLY A 63 -1.56 1.18 -3.92
N GLU A 64 -2.22 0.29 -4.65
CA GLU A 64 -2.12 -1.17 -4.52
C GLU A 64 -0.97 -1.71 -5.39
N LEU A 65 0.27 -1.37 -5.01
CA LEU A 65 1.47 -1.62 -5.81
C LEU A 65 1.71 -3.10 -6.15
N THR A 66 1.51 -4.01 -5.19
CA THR A 66 1.72 -5.44 -5.40
C THR A 66 0.70 -5.99 -6.40
N LEU A 67 -0.57 -5.62 -6.24
CA LEU A 67 -1.62 -6.04 -7.16
C LEU A 67 -1.42 -5.46 -8.57
N ALA A 68 -0.94 -4.22 -8.66
CA ALA A 68 -0.60 -3.60 -9.93
C ALA A 68 0.48 -4.39 -10.69
N LEU A 69 1.53 -4.84 -9.99
CA LEU A 69 2.57 -5.67 -10.57
C LEU A 69 2.03 -7.04 -11.02
N GLU A 70 1.22 -7.69 -10.16
CA GLU A 70 0.57 -8.95 -10.51
C GLU A 70 -0.32 -8.84 -11.75
N ALA A 71 -1.03 -7.72 -11.91
CA ALA A 71 -1.84 -7.45 -13.09
C ALA A 71 -0.98 -7.26 -14.36
N LEU A 72 0.18 -6.60 -14.28
CA LEU A 72 1.13 -6.52 -15.40
C LEU A 72 1.67 -7.90 -15.78
N ASP A 73 1.86 -8.81 -14.83
CA ASP A 73 2.33 -10.17 -15.09
C ASP A 73 1.27 -11.04 -15.80
N GLN A 74 -0.01 -10.63 -15.80
CA GLN A 74 -1.08 -11.28 -16.57
C GLN A 74 -1.12 -10.86 -18.05
N LEU A 75 -0.24 -9.94 -18.49
CA LEU A 75 -0.15 -9.54 -19.89
C LEU A 75 0.38 -10.71 -20.74
N ASN A 76 -0.54 -11.49 -21.30
CA ASN A 76 -0.19 -12.68 -22.09
C ASN A 76 0.46 -12.30 -23.42
N GLY A 77 1.77 -12.56 -23.57
CA GLY A 77 2.45 -12.71 -24.87
C GLY A 77 2.49 -11.50 -25.79
N GLY A 78 2.13 -10.31 -25.30
CA GLY A 78 2.30 -9.05 -26.02
C GLY A 78 3.76 -8.59 -26.01
N VAL A 79 4.19 -7.89 -27.06
CA VAL A 79 5.47 -7.17 -27.02
C VAL A 79 5.35 -6.12 -25.92
N GLU A 80 6.20 -6.22 -24.90
CA GLU A 80 6.24 -5.23 -23.83
C GLU A 80 6.63 -3.87 -24.45
N THR A 81 5.69 -2.94 -24.41
CA THR A 81 5.92 -1.59 -24.92
C THR A 81 6.76 -0.81 -23.90
N GLN A 82 7.45 0.23 -24.36
CA GLN A 82 8.21 1.12 -23.47
C GLN A 82 7.34 1.65 -22.32
N THR A 83 6.07 1.96 -22.60
CA THR A 83 5.11 2.41 -21.60
C THR A 83 4.84 1.37 -20.51
N ILE A 84 4.73 0.08 -20.85
CA ILE A 84 4.54 -0.98 -19.86
C ILE A 84 5.81 -1.15 -19.03
N GLN A 85 6.99 -1.06 -19.65
CA GLN A 85 8.26 -1.13 -18.94
C GLN A 85 8.43 0.04 -17.96
N ASP A 86 7.99 1.23 -18.35
CA ASP A 86 8.02 2.41 -17.48
C ASP A 86 7.02 2.26 -16.32
N ASP A 87 5.78 1.81 -16.59
CA ASP A 87 4.78 1.51 -15.54
C ASP A 87 5.33 0.48 -14.53
N ARG A 88 5.96 -0.61 -15.01
CA ARG A 88 6.60 -1.63 -14.16
C ARG A 88 7.72 -1.04 -13.31
N ARG A 89 8.61 -0.24 -13.91
CA ARG A 89 9.72 0.40 -13.20
C ARG A 89 9.21 1.32 -12.09
N ASP A 90 8.18 2.11 -12.37
CA ASP A 90 7.59 3.00 -11.37
C ASP A 90 7.02 2.21 -10.18
N ILE A 91 6.31 1.10 -10.45
CA ILE A 91 5.80 0.20 -9.40
C ILE A 91 6.94 -0.38 -8.56
N GLU A 92 8.00 -0.89 -9.19
CA GLU A 92 9.16 -1.47 -8.50
C GLU A 92 9.90 -0.45 -7.62
N VAL A 93 10.08 0.78 -8.11
CA VAL A 93 10.67 1.88 -7.35
C VAL A 93 9.81 2.22 -6.13
N LEU A 94 8.50 2.29 -6.30
CA LEU A 94 7.57 2.59 -5.21
C LEU A 94 7.54 1.46 -4.16
N LEU A 95 7.60 0.19 -4.58
CA LEU A 95 7.70 -0.96 -3.67
C LEU A 95 8.99 -0.93 -2.86
N ALA A 96 10.13 -0.65 -3.50
CA ALA A 96 11.41 -0.52 -2.81
C ALA A 96 11.37 0.61 -1.77
N LYS A 97 10.77 1.75 -2.13
CA LYS A 97 10.59 2.89 -1.22
C LYS A 97 9.65 2.55 -0.06
N GLN A 98 8.53 1.87 -0.33
CA GLN A 98 7.59 1.43 0.71
C GLN A 98 8.30 0.53 1.73
N LYS A 99 9.07 -0.45 1.26
CA LYS A 99 9.87 -1.34 2.11
C LYS A 99 10.89 -0.57 2.95
N GLN A 100 11.60 0.38 2.33
CA GLN A 100 12.56 1.23 3.04
C GLN A 100 11.89 2.01 4.17
N VAL A 101 10.75 2.65 3.90
CA VAL A 101 10.00 3.44 4.90
C VAL A 101 9.51 2.55 6.04
N LEU A 102 9.01 1.36 5.75
CA LEU A 102 8.58 0.41 6.78
C LEU A 102 9.75 0.01 7.69
N ASN A 103 10.88 -0.38 7.12
CA ASN A 103 12.08 -0.72 7.90
C ASN A 103 12.56 0.44 8.77
N GLN A 104 12.57 1.67 8.24
CA GLN A 104 12.94 2.85 9.02
C GLN A 104 12.02 3.07 10.22
N ARG A 105 10.71 2.88 10.03
CA ARG A 105 9.73 2.99 11.12
C ARG A 105 9.91 1.90 12.17
N ASP A 106 10.23 0.68 11.75
CA ASP A 106 10.52 -0.43 12.67
C ASP A 106 11.80 -0.15 13.49
N ASP A 107 12.85 0.36 12.85
CA ASP A 107 14.10 0.76 13.51
C ASP A 107 13.89 1.91 14.49
N GLU A 108 13.06 2.91 14.13
CA GLU A 108 12.68 4.03 15.00
C GLU A 108 11.90 3.54 16.22
N ALA A 109 10.89 2.70 16.01
CA ALA A 109 10.10 2.11 17.08
C ALA A 109 10.98 1.26 18.03
N ALA A 110 11.94 0.50 17.50
CA ALA A 110 12.87 -0.27 18.31
C ALA A 110 13.77 0.61 19.19
N LYS A 111 14.24 1.75 18.66
CA LYS A 111 15.05 2.72 19.41
C LYS A 111 14.24 3.41 20.51
N GLU A 112 12.99 3.78 20.23
CA GLU A 112 12.09 4.35 21.23
C GLU A 112 11.86 3.38 22.39
N VAL A 113 11.55 2.12 22.10
CA VAL A 113 11.38 1.07 23.11
C VAL A 113 12.64 0.89 23.97
N GLU A 114 13.82 0.96 23.36
CA GLU A 114 15.08 0.84 24.11
C GLU A 114 15.34 2.07 24.99
N ALA A 115 15.04 3.27 24.50
CA ALA A 115 15.12 4.50 25.29
C ALA A 115 14.19 4.45 26.51
N ASP A 116 12.96 3.97 26.33
CA ASP A 116 12.00 3.81 27.42
C ASP A 116 12.49 2.82 28.49
N LYS A 117 13.06 1.68 28.08
CA LYS A 117 13.68 0.72 29.03
C LYS A 117 14.80 1.37 29.83
N LEU A 118 15.66 2.15 29.17
CA LEU A 118 16.75 2.86 29.85
C LEU A 118 16.22 3.89 30.84
N GLN A 119 15.15 4.61 30.51
CA GLN A 119 14.48 5.53 31.44
C GLN A 119 13.92 4.79 32.66
N VAL A 120 13.24 3.66 32.45
CA VAL A 120 12.72 2.83 33.55
C VAL A 120 13.84 2.36 34.48
N ILE A 121 14.94 1.82 33.93
CA ILE A 121 16.11 1.40 34.72
C ILE A 121 16.69 2.57 35.53
N SER A 122 16.79 3.75 34.92
CA SER A 122 17.25 4.97 35.58
C SER A 122 16.33 5.34 36.76
N CYS A 123 15.01 5.34 36.55
CA CYS A 123 14.03 5.60 37.61
C CYS A 123 14.16 4.61 38.77
N PHE A 124 14.29 3.31 38.48
CA PHE A 124 14.51 2.29 39.51
C PHE A 124 15.79 2.56 40.32
N LYS A 125 16.89 2.89 39.65
CA LYS A 125 18.15 3.22 40.33
C LYS A 125 17.98 4.42 41.27
N HIS A 126 17.34 5.48 40.81
CA HIS A 126 17.10 6.68 41.63
C HIS A 126 16.21 6.38 42.85
N LEU A 127 15.14 5.60 42.67
CA LEU A 127 14.27 5.18 43.77
C LEU A 127 15.02 4.33 44.81
N SER A 128 15.83 3.36 44.37
CA SER A 128 16.64 2.53 45.25
C SER A 128 17.69 3.33 46.03
N LEU A 129 18.38 4.27 45.38
CA LEU A 129 19.34 5.15 46.05
C LEU A 129 18.67 6.04 47.10
N ARG A 130 17.47 6.56 46.78
CA ARG A 130 16.68 7.37 47.72
C ARG A 130 16.22 6.56 48.92
N ALA A 131 15.75 5.32 48.71
CA ALA A 131 15.35 4.43 49.80
C ALA A 131 16.53 4.17 50.76
N LYS A 132 17.70 3.86 50.22
CA LYS A 132 18.92 3.64 51.01
C LYS A 132 19.32 4.89 51.83
N ALA A 133 19.27 6.08 51.23
CA ALA A 133 19.58 7.32 51.94
C ALA A 133 18.61 7.58 53.12
N ILE A 134 17.33 7.24 52.96
CA ILE A 134 16.33 7.34 54.03
C ILE A 134 16.64 6.34 55.16
N GLU A 135 17.01 5.10 54.82
CA GLU A 135 17.41 4.08 55.79
C GLU A 135 18.66 4.53 56.58
N ASP A 136 19.69 5.02 55.90
CA ASP A 136 20.93 5.50 56.51
C ASP A 136 20.70 6.71 57.45
N MET A 137 19.77 7.61 57.09
CA MET A 137 19.36 8.71 57.97
C MET A 137 18.60 8.23 59.22
N SER A 138 17.86 7.13 59.12
CA SER A 138 17.10 6.56 60.25
C SER A 138 17.96 5.78 61.25
N THR A 139 19.08 5.20 60.79
CA THR A 139 20.01 4.44 61.64
C THR A 139 21.04 5.32 62.33
N SER A 140 21.40 6.47 61.74
CA SER A 140 22.37 7.41 62.31
C SER A 140 21.80 8.37 63.37
N GLY A 141 20.50 8.32 63.64
CA GLY A 141 19.79 9.17 64.63
C GLY A 141 19.41 8.47 65.95
N LYS A 142 19.93 7.27 66.20
CA LYS A 142 19.83 6.54 67.49
C LYS A 142 21.20 6.47 68.16
#